data_AF-A0A6J4IH54-F1
#
_entry.id   AF-A0A6J4IH54-F1
#
_cell.length_a   1.000
_cell.length_b   1.000
_cell.length_c   1.000
_cell.angle_alpha   90.00
_cell.angle_beta   90.00
_cell.angle_gamma   90.00
#
_symmetry.space_group_name_H-M   'P 1'
#
loop_
_entity.id
_entity.type
_entity.pdbx_description
1 polymer ?
#
loop_
_entity_poly.entity_id
_entity_poly.type
_entity_poly.pdbx_seq_one_letter_code
_entity_poly.pdbx_strand_id
1 'polypeptide(L)' 'MTEVIDDHFLEKYRVLLDAEESAFDGLSHAYEDGDRPHFEADLRAWQSALSARQAWLVRHGLL' A
#
# COMPACT_ATOMS: atom_id res chain seq x y z
N MET A 1 19.23 19.76 10.79
CA MET A 1 17.91 20.38 10.58
C MET A 1 16.98 19.23 10.27
N THR A 2 16.29 18.70 11.27
CA THR A 2 15.25 17.68 11.10
C THR A 2 14.05 18.39 10.50
N GLU A 3 13.96 18.34 9.17
CA GLU A 3 12.76 18.73 8.43
C GLU A 3 11.57 18.06 9.11
N VAL A 4 10.68 18.89 9.64
CA VAL A 4 9.47 18.47 10.33
C VAL A 4 8.61 17.80 9.26
N ILE A 5 8.69 16.48 9.18
CA ILE A 5 7.69 15.72 8.42
C ILE A 5 6.35 16.08 9.05
N ASP A 6 5.52 16.75 8.28
CA ASP A 6 4.21 17.23 8.72
C ASP A 6 3.41 16.05 9.29
N ASP A 7 2.75 16.24 10.43
CA ASP A 7 2.00 15.17 11.08
C ASP A 7 0.92 14.60 10.14
N HIS A 8 0.32 15.44 9.28
CA HIS A 8 -0.62 14.98 8.25
C HIS A 8 0.06 14.19 7.14
N PHE A 9 1.32 14.50 6.81
CA PHE A 9 2.08 13.71 5.86
C PHE A 9 2.30 12.29 6.43
N LEU A 10 2.73 12.21 7.69
CA LEU A 10 2.98 10.95 8.37
C LEU A 10 1.69 10.12 8.55
N GLU A 11 0.57 10.79 8.87
CA GLU A 11 -0.74 10.14 9.02
C GLU A 11 -1.26 9.61 7.68
N LYS A 12 -1.18 10.40 6.60
CA LYS A 12 -1.54 9.94 5.25
C LYS A 12 -0.66 8.80 4.76
N TYR A 13 0.64 8.87 5.01
CA TYR A 13 1.56 7.81 4.66
C TYR A 13 1.26 6.52 5.42
N ARG A 14 0.91 6.60 6.70
CA ARG A 14 0.48 5.45 7.51
C ARG A 14 -0.80 4.81 7.00
N VAL A 15 -1.80 5.60 6.62
CA VAL A 15 -3.04 5.08 6.03
C VAL A 15 -2.77 4.34 4.72
N LEU A 16 -1.83 4.84 3.90
CA LEU A 16 -1.42 4.17 2.67
C LEU A 16 -0.67 2.85 2.94
N LEU A 17 0.17 2.81 3.98
CA LEU A 17 0.87 1.60 4.41
C LEU A 17 -0.08 0.55 4.98
N ASP A 18 -1.03 0.96 5.82
CA ASP A 18 -2.04 0.06 6.39
C ASP A 18 -2.92 -0.57 5.31
N ALA A 19 -3.32 0.22 4.30
CA ALA A 19 -4.03 -0.28 3.13
C ALA A 19 -3.19 -1.27 2.29
N GLU A 20 -1.89 -1.04 2.18
CA GLU A 20 -0.97 -1.96 1.50
C GLU A 20 -0.80 -3.28 2.28
N GLU A 21 -0.60 -3.22 3.59
CA GLU A 21 -0.50 -4.41 4.45
C GLU A 21 -1.79 -5.22 4.47
N SER A 22 -2.95 -4.56 4.57
CA SER A 22 -4.24 -5.27 4.56
C SER A 22 -4.49 -5.97 3.22
N ALA A 23 -4.11 -5.36 2.10
CA ALA A 23 -4.20 -6.01 0.78
C ALA A 23 -3.20 -7.16 0.64
N PHE A 24 -2.01 -7.04 1.27
CA PHE A 24 -1.00 -8.10 1.26
C PHE A 24 -1.39 -9.29 2.14
N ASP A 25 -2.05 -9.06 3.27
CA ASP A 25 -2.60 -10.11 4.13
C ASP A 25 -3.66 -10.95 3.39
N GLY A 26 -4.59 -10.28 2.68
CA GLY A 26 -5.57 -10.95 1.82
C GLY A 26 -4.91 -11.75 0.69
N LEU A 27 -3.86 -11.20 0.07
CA LEU A 27 -3.06 -11.89 -0.94
C LEU A 27 -2.36 -13.14 -0.39
N SER A 28 -1.76 -13.06 0.80
CA SER A 28 -1.14 -14.21 1.48
C SER A 28 -2.18 -15.29 1.75
N HIS A 29 -3.34 -14.91 2.28
CA HIS A 29 -4.41 -15.86 2.58
C HIS A 29 -4.89 -16.58 1.32
N ALA A 30 -5.12 -15.86 0.21
CA ALA A 30 -5.53 -16.46 -1.06
C ALA A 30 -4.45 -17.37 -1.66
N TYR A 31 -3.17 -17.03 -1.46
CA TYR A 31 -2.06 -17.88 -1.88
C TYR A 31 -1.97 -19.16 -1.04
N GLU A 32 -2.15 -19.06 0.28
CA GLU A 32 -2.13 -20.19 1.22
C GLU A 32 -3.33 -21.13 1.03
N ASP A 33 -4.51 -20.60 0.71
CA ASP A 33 -5.71 -21.38 0.38
C ASP A 33 -5.63 -22.03 -1.02
N GLY A 34 -4.74 -21.54 -1.87
CA GLY A 34 -4.59 -22.00 -3.26
C GLY A 34 -5.67 -21.47 -4.20
N ASP A 35 -6.45 -20.47 -3.77
CA ASP A 35 -7.48 -19.83 -4.58
C ASP A 35 -6.84 -18.83 -5.54
N ARG A 36 -6.36 -19.36 -6.67
CA ARG A 36 -5.74 -18.59 -7.75
C ARG A 36 -6.61 -17.40 -8.25
N PRO A 37 -7.94 -17.52 -8.43
CA PRO A 37 -8.74 -16.38 -8.87
C PRO A 37 -8.85 -15.26 -7.82
N HIS A 38 -8.97 -15.56 -6.51
CA HIS A 38 -8.84 -14.54 -5.46
C HIS A 38 -7.44 -13.96 -5.43
N PHE A 39 -6.40 -14.80 -5.49
CA PHE A 39 -5.02 -14.33 -5.51
C PHE A 39 -4.78 -13.31 -6.63
N GLU A 40 -5.27 -13.54 -7.85
CA GLU A 40 -5.14 -12.58 -8.95
C GLU A 40 -5.93 -11.28 -8.72
N ALA A 41 -7.07 -11.35 -8.04
CA ALA A 41 -7.88 -10.18 -7.67
C ALA A 41 -7.19 -9.35 -6.56
N ASP A 42 -6.75 -10.01 -5.50
CA ASP A 42 -6.00 -9.41 -4.38
C ASP A 42 -4.65 -8.85 -4.86
N LEU A 43 -3.99 -9.51 -5.82
CA LEU A 43 -2.73 -9.02 -6.40
C LEU A 43 -2.95 -7.70 -7.14
N ARG A 44 -4.07 -7.56 -7.86
CA ARG A 44 -4.44 -6.30 -8.52
C ARG A 44 -4.80 -5.21 -7.50
N ALA A 45 -5.49 -5.57 -6.42
CA ALA A 45 -5.80 -4.64 -5.34
C ALA A 45 -4.52 -4.12 -4.67
N TRP A 46 -3.58 -5.01 -4.35
CA TRP A 46 -2.28 -4.67 -3.78
C TRP A 46 -1.44 -3.79 -4.73
N GLN A 47 -1.38 -4.12 -6.03
CA GLN A 47 -0.69 -3.28 -7.03
C GLN A 47 -1.30 -1.88 -7.15
N SER A 48 -2.63 -1.76 -7.02
CA SER A 48 -3.31 -0.47 -7.03
C SER A 48 -2.99 0.36 -5.80
N ALA A 49 -2.97 -0.26 -4.61
CA ALA A 49 -2.56 0.39 -3.36
C ALA A 49 -1.10 0.86 -3.41
N LEU A 50 -0.19 0.01 -3.91
CA LEU A 50 1.22 0.35 -4.10
C LEU A 50 1.39 1.51 -5.09
N SER A 51 0.65 1.50 -6.20
CA SER A 51 0.66 2.59 -7.19
C SER A 51 0.14 3.90 -6.61
N ALA A 52 -0.90 3.85 -5.77
CA ALA A 52 -1.43 5.02 -5.08
C ALA A 52 -0.41 5.60 -4.09
N ARG A 53 0.27 4.73 -3.32
CA ARG A 53 1.37 5.12 -2.43
C ARG A 53 2.53 5.74 -3.21
N GLN A 54 2.94 5.13 -4.31
CA GLN A 54 4.05 5.62 -5.13
C GLN A 54 3.71 6.97 -5.77
N ALA A 55 2.52 7.12 -6.34
CA ALA A 55 2.05 8.39 -6.89
C ALA A 55 1.99 9.49 -5.83
N TRP A 56 1.61 9.15 -4.60
CA TRP A 56 1.61 10.07 -3.47
C TRP A 56 3.03 10.50 -3.08
N LEU A 57 3.98 9.56 -3.00
CA LEU A 57 5.40 9.85 -2.73
C LEU A 57 6.04 10.73 -3.81
N VAL A 58 5.79 10.43 -5.09
CA VAL A 58 6.27 11.25 -6.23
C VAL A 58 5.69 12.66 -6.17
N ARG A 59 4.39 12.80 -5.84
CA ARG A 59 3.73 14.11 -5.71
C ARG A 59 4.32 14.96 -4.58
N HIS A 60 4.88 14.33 -3.56
CA HIS A 60 5.56 14.98 -2.45
C HIS A 60 7.09 15.12 -2.64
N GLY A 61 7.64 14.69 -3.78
CA GLY A 61 9.05 14.84 -4.13
C GLY A 61 10.00 13.91 -3.36
N LEU A 62 9.48 12.80 -2.84
CA LEU A 62 10.25 11.83 -2.05
C LEU A 62 10.74 10.63 -2.86
N LEU A 63 10.43 10.59 -4.15
CA LEU A 63 10.74 9.47 -5.06
C LEU A 63 11.10 9.98 -6.46
#